data_AF-A0A218ZWM9-F1
#
_entry.id   AF-A0A218ZWM9-F1
#
_cell.length_a   1.000
_cell.length_b   1.000
_cell.length_c   1.000
_cell.angle_alpha   90.00
_cell.angle_beta   90.00
_cell.angle_gamma   90.00
#
_symmetry.space_group_name_H-M   'P 1'
#
loop_
_entity.id
_entity.type
_entity.pdbx_description
1 polymer ?
#
loop_
_entity_poly.entity_id
_entity_poly.type
_entity_poly.pdbx_seq_one_letter_code
_entity_poly.pdbx_strand_id
1 'polypeptide(L)' 'MHSLIRKCIQNGHYTMKEICPICGSGTEFALPPKYSPSDRFQKYRLKLMDGEKNGKDNNKSI' A
#
# COMPACT_ATOMS: atom_id res chain seq x y z
N MET A 1 9.99 14.69 5.23
CA MET A 1 9.11 15.07 4.10
C MET A 1 7.82 14.32 4.30
N HIS A 2 6.81 14.99 4.84
CA HIS A 2 5.44 14.51 4.83
C HIS A 2 4.77 15.20 3.65
N SER A 3 4.28 14.43 2.68
CA SER A 3 3.51 14.97 1.56
C SER A 3 2.04 15.11 1.98
N LEU A 4 1.44 16.26 1.68
CA LEU A 4 -0.01 16.45 1.87
C LEU A 4 -0.86 15.69 0.84
N ILE A 5 -0.26 15.28 -0.28
CA ILE A 5 -0.99 14.66 -1.39
C ILE A 5 -1.29 13.19 -1.07
N ARG A 6 -2.58 12.85 -1.09
CA ARG A 6 -3.11 11.51 -0.91
C ARG A 6 -3.81 11.05 -2.20
N LYS A 7 -3.92 9.74 -2.38
CA LYS A 7 -4.56 9.09 -3.50
C LYS A 7 -5.60 8.09 -2.99
N CYS A 8 -6.76 8.09 -3.64
CA CYS A 8 -7.81 7.11 -3.38
C CYS A 8 -7.41 5.73 -3.94
N ILE A 9 -7.55 4.68 -3.13
CA ILE A 9 -7.23 3.29 -3.52
C ILE A 9 -8.24 2.75 -4.54
N GLN A 10 -9.52 3.13 -4.42
CA GLN A 10 -10.59 2.61 -5.25
C GLN A 10 -10.65 3.27 -6.63
N ASN A 11 -10.64 4.61 -6.66
CA ASN A 11 -10.90 5.39 -7.87
C ASN A 11 -9.66 6.13 -8.40
N GLY A 12 -8.55 6.13 -7.66
CA GLY A 12 -7.32 6.81 -8.06
C GLY A 12 -7.33 8.34 -7.97
N HIS A 13 -8.42 8.96 -7.50
CA HIS A 13 -8.54 10.41 -7.36
C HIS A 13 -7.56 10.96 -6.32
N TYR A 14 -6.89 12.07 -6.65
CA TYR A 14 -5.98 12.76 -5.73
C TYR A 14 -6.74 13.72 -4.83
N THR A 15 -6.41 13.72 -3.55
CA THR A 15 -7.05 14.56 -2.54
C THR A 15 -6.06 14.86 -1.42
N MET A 16 -6.35 15.89 -0.62
CA MET A 16 -5.64 16.17 0.65
C MET A 16 -6.42 15.65 1.87
N LYS A 17 -7.66 15.20 1.67
CA LYS A 17 -8.52 14.64 2.71
C LYS A 17 -8.19 13.17 2.95
N GLU A 18 -8.42 12.69 4.17
CA GLU A 18 -8.23 11.27 4.51
C GLU A 18 -9.26 10.36 3.83
N ILE A 19 -10.46 10.91 3.60
CA ILE A 19 -11.58 10.23 2.96
C ILE A 19 -11.75 10.80 1.54
N CYS A 20 -11.92 9.92 0.56
CA CYS A 20 -12.18 10.33 -0.81
C CYS A 20 -13.57 11.00 -0.91
N PRO A 21 -13.68 12.22 -1.48
CA PRO A 21 -14.96 12.91 -1.60
C PRO A 21 -15.93 12.28 -2.62
N ILE A 22 -15.45 11.35 -3.45
CA ILE A 22 -16.23 10.76 -4.55
C ILE A 22 -16.84 9.41 -4.11
N CYS A 23 -16.01 8.51 -3.58
CA CYS A 23 -16.44 7.15 -3.20
C CYS A 23 -16.50 6.92 -1.69
N GLY A 24 -16.05 7.86 -0.86
CA GLY A 24 -16.02 7.69 0.60
C GLY A 24 -14.97 6.70 1.11
N SER A 25 -14.14 6.10 0.25
CA SER A 25 -13.08 5.18 0.69
C SER A 25 -11.89 5.92 1.31
N GLY A 26 -11.12 5.21 2.14
CA GLY A 26 -9.85 5.71 2.66
C GLY A 26 -8.85 6.05 1.55
N THR A 27 -7.99 7.02 1.85
CA THR A 27 -6.92 7.48 0.94
C THR A 27 -5.55 7.25 1.56
N GLU A 28 -4.58 6.93 0.72
CA GLU A 28 -3.19 6.67 1.12
C GLU A 28 -2.26 7.77 0.62
N PHE A 29 -1.07 7.88 1.20
CA PHE A 29 -0.07 8.82 0.70
C PHE A 29 0.33 8.46 -0.73
N ALA A 30 0.34 9.46 -1.60
CA ALA A 30 0.68 9.24 -3.01
C ALA A 30 2.17 8.95 -3.23
N LEU A 31 3.03 9.39 -2.30
CA LEU A 31 4.48 9.21 -2.42
C LEU A 31 4.88 7.81 -1.95
N PRO A 32 5.84 7.17 -2.63
CA PRO A 32 6.41 5.91 -2.16
C PRO A 32 7.19 6.11 -0.86
N PRO A 33 7.40 5.02 -0.09
CA PRO A 33 8.29 5.05 1.07
C PRO A 33 9.72 5.42 0.63
N LYS A 34 10.43 6.12 1.52
CA LYS A 34 11.81 6.54 1.25
C LYS A 34 12.73 5.32 1.11
N TYR A 35 13.59 5.36 0.09
CA TYR A 35 14.63 4.37 -0.11
C TYR A 35 15.81 4.60 0.84
N SER A 36 16.39 3.52 1.37
CA SER A 36 17.65 3.52 2.12
C SER A 36 18.53 2.37 1.61
N PRO A 37 19.80 2.60 1.27
CA PRO A 37 20.72 1.53 0.86
C PRO A 37 20.92 0.46 1.94
N SER A 38 20.84 0.84 3.21
CA SER A 38 21.07 -0.04 4.37
C SER A 38 19.81 -0.69 4.93
N ASP A 39 18.69 -0.71 4.18
CA ASP A 39 17.35 -1.12 4.65
C ASP A 39 17.35 -2.37 5.55
N ARG A 40 17.31 -2.13 6.87
CA ARG A 40 17.36 -3.18 7.90
C ARG A 40 16.12 -4.07 7.90
N PHE A 41 15.02 -3.59 7.32
CA PHE A 41 13.73 -4.29 7.35
C PHE A 41 13.44 -5.04 6.04
N GLN A 42 14.34 -5.00 5.05
CA GLN A 42 14.16 -5.65 3.76
C GLN A 42 13.79 -7.14 3.89
N LYS A 43 14.51 -7.88 4.75
CA LYS A 43 14.27 -9.32 4.98
C LYS A 43 12.86 -9.61 5.47
N TYR A 44 12.30 -8.74 6.31
CA TYR A 44 10.95 -8.91 6.86
C TYR A 44 9.88 -8.59 5.81
N ARG A 45 10.09 -7.54 5.00
CA ARG A 45 9.18 -7.19 3.89
C ARG A 45 9.09 -8.32 2.86
N LEU A 46 10.23 -8.92 2.49
CA LEU A 46 10.27 -10.06 1.55
C LEU A 46 9.54 -11.29 2.11
N LYS A 47 9.78 -11.65 3.39
CA LYS A 47 9.08 -12.76 4.04
C LYS A 47 7.56 -12.54 4.10
N LEU A 48 7.10 -11.32 4.36
CA LEU A 48 5.68 -11.00 4.37
C LEU A 48 5.06 -11.21 2.98
N MET A 49 5.73 -10.71 1.93
CA MET A 49 5.29 -10.90 0.54
C MET A 49 5.25 -12.37 0.11
N ASP A 50 6.19 -13.19 0.59
CA ASP A 50 6.22 -14.62 0.28
C ASP A 50 5.14 -15.41 1.04
N GLY A 51 4.86 -15.04 2.30
CA GLY A 51 3.76 -15.61 3.08
C GLY A 51 2.39 -15.37 2.43
N GLU A 52 2.17 -14.18 1.85
CA GLU A 52 0.93 -13.85 1.14
C GLU A 52 0.74 -14.65 -0.16
N LYS A 53 1.83 -15.06 -0.82
CA LYS A 53 1.75 -15.88 -2.04
C LYS A 53 1.31 -17.31 -1.71
N ASN A 54 1.94 -17.92 -0.71
CA ASN A 54 1.64 -19.30 -0.30
C ASN A 54 0.18 -19.47 0.18
N GLY A 55 -0.45 -18.41 0.72
CA GLY A 55 -1.86 -18.43 1.10
C GLY A 55 -2.86 -18.34 -0.06
N LYS A 56 -2.44 -17.81 -1.22
CA LYS A 56 -3.29 -17.71 -2.42
C LYS A 56 -3.33 -19.01 -3.22
N ASP A 57 -2.28 -19.82 -3.15
CA ASP A 57 -2.21 -21.11 -3.85
C ASP A 57 -3.13 -22.16 -3.21
N ASN A 58 -3.45 -22.04 -1.93
CA ASN A 58 -4.33 -22.98 -1.20
C ASN A 58 -5.83 -22.73 -1.40
N ASN A 59 -6.24 -21.58 -1.95
CA ASN A 59 -7.66 -21.24 -2.18
C ASN A 59 -8.08 -21.38 -3.66
N LYS A 60 -7.28 -22.09 -4.49
CA LYS A 60 -7.60 -22.34 -5.90
C LYS A 60 -8.08 -23.77 -6.18
N SER A 61 -8.35 -24.55 -5.14
CA SER A 61 -8.88 -25.92 -5.24
C SER A 61 -10.07 -26.09 -4.30
N ILE A 62 -11.23 -25.60 -4.71
CA ILE A 62 -12.60 -26.15 -4.51
C ILE A 62 -13.59 -25.17 -5.16
#